data_AF-A0A819JI22-F1
#
_entry.id   AF-A0A819JI22-F1
#
_cell.length_a   1.000
_cell.length_b   1.000
_cell.length_c   1.000
_cell.angle_alpha   90.00
_cell.angle_beta   90.00
_cell.angle_gamma   90.00
#
_symmetry.space_group_name_H-M   'P 1'
#
loop_
_entity.id
_entity.type
_entity.pdbx_description
1 polymer ?
#
loop_
_entity_poly.entity_id
_entity_poly.type
_entity_poly.pdbx_seq_one_letter_code
_entity_poly.pdbx_strand_id
1 'polypeptide(L)'
;LLDCPTIFSRFSWNARPYKNRSNVTLPFKHIDVLTPPSSPIINQQSCTREIKIFQDYHMDERGWDDIGYNFILCNDKEDQQQIYMGRGWTYIGAHCKGYNNESLEEDGRFNGQSVRVGKFCSSWRKKIFEMLLGIQFENPNNIDIADPVSDEFYSYFQNVAKNNTLIYEEVFSTMPTNRARTFAQVNAYNGMPKMKDTDPIEAQQKLNGIQGFVVEYPLYFLDEENYLPSWTTPEGIAPLIIWT
;
A
#
# COMPACT_ATOMS: atom_id res chain seq x y z
N LEU A 1 -7.73 15.15 -30.49
CA LEU A 1 -7.14 16.29 -29.79
C LEU A 1 -7.56 16.16 -28.33
N LEU A 2 -6.62 15.92 -27.42
CA LEU A 2 -6.92 15.87 -25.99
C LEU A 2 -7.03 17.32 -25.52
N ASP A 3 -8.21 17.74 -25.06
CA ASP A 3 -8.40 19.05 -24.46
C ASP A 3 -7.56 19.17 -23.19
N CYS A 4 -6.95 20.35 -22.96
CA CYS A 4 -6.18 20.59 -21.74
C CYS A 4 -7.10 20.47 -20.52
N PRO A 5 -6.72 19.68 -19.49
CA PRO A 5 -7.55 19.51 -18.30
C PRO A 5 -7.69 20.84 -17.56
N THR A 6 -8.88 21.07 -16.99
CA THR A 6 -9.13 22.26 -16.16
C THR A 6 -8.44 22.11 -14.81
N ILE A 7 -7.61 23.09 -14.45
CA ILE A 7 -6.92 23.14 -13.16
C ILE A 7 -7.57 24.21 -12.27
N PHE A 8 -8.14 23.79 -11.14
CA PHE A 8 -8.62 24.67 -10.09
C PHE A 8 -7.44 25.41 -9.45
N SER A 9 -7.35 26.71 -9.73
CA SER A 9 -6.31 27.59 -9.16
C SER A 9 -6.37 27.64 -7.64
N ARG A 10 -5.25 28.01 -7.00
CA ARG A 10 -5.19 28.30 -5.55
C ARG A 10 -6.27 29.25 -5.07
N PHE A 11 -6.62 30.24 -5.89
CA PHE A 11 -7.70 31.17 -5.58
C PHE A 11 -9.06 30.47 -5.55
N SER A 12 -9.33 29.58 -6.51
CA SER A 12 -10.63 28.92 -6.64
C SER A 12 -11.00 28.01 -5.46
N TRP A 13 -10.01 27.42 -4.79
CA TRP A 13 -10.23 26.62 -3.57
C TRP A 13 -9.88 27.38 -2.28
N ASN A 14 -9.62 28.69 -2.36
CA ASN A 14 -9.30 29.56 -1.23
C ASN A 14 -8.12 29.02 -0.40
N ALA A 15 -7.00 28.77 -1.08
CA ALA A 15 -5.75 28.32 -0.49
C ALA A 15 -5.13 29.39 0.41
N ARG A 16 -4.55 28.96 1.53
CA ARG A 16 -3.66 29.82 2.34
C ARG A 16 -2.43 30.24 1.51
N PRO A 17 -1.85 31.41 1.79
CA PRO A 17 -0.59 31.82 1.17
C PRO A 17 0.57 30.92 1.63
N TYR A 18 1.57 30.77 0.77
CA TYR A 18 2.85 30.13 1.11
C TYR A 18 3.53 30.84 2.29
N LYS A 19 4.06 30.11 3.28
CA LYS A 19 4.96 30.68 4.29
C LYS A 19 6.33 31.00 3.69
N ASN A 20 6.87 30.10 2.87
CA ASN A 20 8.09 30.28 2.09
C ASN A 20 8.01 29.55 0.75
N ARG A 21 8.91 29.85 -0.18
CA ARG A 21 8.90 29.30 -1.55
C ARG A 21 10.31 28.91 -1.99
N SER A 22 10.49 27.65 -2.33
CA SER A 22 11.72 27.14 -2.95
C SER A 22 11.47 26.89 -4.42
N ASN A 23 12.20 27.59 -5.29
CA ASN A 23 12.04 27.44 -6.74
C ASN A 23 12.56 26.09 -7.22
N VAL A 24 11.83 25.48 -8.15
CA VAL A 24 12.31 24.37 -8.97
C VAL A 24 13.36 24.85 -9.99
N THR A 25 14.26 23.96 -10.40
CA THR A 25 15.11 24.19 -11.58
C THR A 25 14.34 23.82 -12.85
N LEU A 26 14.19 24.76 -13.78
CA LEU A 26 13.52 24.53 -15.08
C LEU A 26 14.48 23.89 -16.11
N PRO A 27 13.96 23.16 -17.14
CA PRO A 27 12.55 22.88 -17.42
C PRO A 27 11.92 22.01 -16.33
N PHE A 28 10.64 22.27 -16.04
CA PHE A 28 9.92 21.59 -14.96
C PHE A 28 9.87 20.09 -15.26
N LYS A 29 10.59 19.28 -14.48
CA LYS A 29 10.69 17.84 -14.72
C LYS A 29 9.63 17.03 -13.95
N HIS A 30 8.81 17.66 -13.11
CA HIS A 30 8.14 16.93 -12.04
C HIS A 30 6.90 17.60 -11.44
N ILE A 31 5.86 16.81 -11.14
CA ILE A 31 4.63 17.21 -10.45
C ILE A 31 4.33 16.20 -9.35
N ASP A 32 4.31 16.66 -8.10
CA ASP A 32 3.77 15.86 -6.99
C ASP A 32 2.26 15.89 -6.96
N VAL A 33 1.66 14.70 -6.91
CA VAL A 33 0.21 14.52 -6.90
C VAL A 33 -0.23 13.77 -5.65
N LEU A 34 -1.18 14.35 -4.92
CA LEU A 34 -1.93 13.65 -3.87
C LEU A 34 -3.29 13.22 -4.42
N THR A 35 -3.66 11.98 -4.16
CA THR A 35 -5.07 11.55 -4.15
C THR A 35 -5.47 11.33 -2.69
N PRO A 36 -6.30 12.20 -2.09
CA PRO A 36 -6.72 12.05 -0.70
C PRO A 36 -7.55 10.77 -0.53
N PRO A 37 -7.50 10.09 0.63
CA PRO A 37 -8.23 8.86 0.87
C PRO A 37 -9.75 9.06 0.69
N SER A 38 -10.40 7.99 0.21
CA SER A 38 -11.82 7.91 -0.15
C SER A 38 -12.76 8.03 1.06
N SER A 39 -12.91 9.24 1.60
CA SER A 39 -14.20 9.66 2.17
C SER A 39 -15.23 9.76 1.03
N PRO A 40 -16.55 9.74 1.27
CA PRO A 40 -17.52 9.97 0.21
C PRO A 40 -17.40 11.42 -0.28
N ILE A 41 -16.49 11.65 -1.22
CA ILE A 41 -16.28 12.90 -1.92
C ILE A 41 -17.32 12.92 -3.03
N ILE A 42 -18.43 13.61 -2.76
CA ILE A 42 -19.61 13.57 -3.62
C ILE A 42 -19.62 14.74 -4.63
N ASN A 43 -18.85 15.81 -4.37
CA ASN A 43 -18.83 17.02 -5.21
C ASN A 43 -17.56 17.88 -4.99
N GLN A 44 -17.43 18.91 -5.83
CA GLN A 44 -16.32 19.89 -5.81
C GLN A 44 -16.15 20.60 -4.45
N GLN A 45 -17.22 20.83 -3.70
CA GLN A 45 -17.13 21.49 -2.38
C GLN A 45 -16.48 20.56 -1.36
N SER A 46 -16.81 19.27 -1.38
CA SER A 46 -16.13 18.25 -0.57
C SER A 46 -14.65 18.17 -0.91
N CYS A 47 -14.28 18.14 -2.20
CA CYS A 47 -12.88 18.19 -2.63
C CYS A 47 -12.14 19.41 -2.05
N THR A 48 -12.75 20.59 -2.20
CA THR A 48 -12.18 21.85 -1.70
C THR A 48 -11.96 21.82 -0.19
N ARG A 49 -12.93 21.26 0.56
CA ARG A 49 -12.84 21.13 2.03
C ARG A 49 -11.71 20.19 2.45
N GLU A 50 -11.61 19.02 1.83
CA GLU A 50 -10.55 18.05 2.13
C GLU A 50 -9.16 18.61 1.85
N ILE A 51 -8.98 19.24 0.68
CA ILE A 51 -7.70 19.86 0.30
C ILE A 51 -7.27 20.92 1.32
N LYS A 52 -8.21 21.69 1.86
CA LYS A 52 -7.93 22.64 2.94
C LYS A 52 -7.49 21.96 4.22
N ILE A 53 -8.16 20.88 4.64
CA ILE A 53 -7.75 20.08 5.81
C ILE A 53 -6.31 19.59 5.63
N PHE A 54 -5.95 19.10 4.44
CA PHE A 54 -4.56 18.71 4.14
C PHE A 54 -3.58 19.89 4.19
N GLN A 55 -3.97 21.06 3.66
CA GLN A 55 -3.13 22.25 3.75
C GLN A 55 -2.91 22.67 5.20
N ASP A 56 -3.97 22.72 6.00
CA ASP A 56 -3.92 23.11 7.42
C ASP A 56 -3.06 22.13 8.22
N TYR A 57 -3.28 20.82 8.05
CA TYR A 57 -2.43 19.80 8.68
C TYR A 57 -0.94 19.95 8.30
N HIS A 58 -0.63 20.13 7.02
CA HIS A 58 0.76 20.30 6.61
C HIS A 58 1.39 21.59 7.18
N MET A 59 0.63 22.69 7.21
CA MET A 59 1.17 23.98 7.65
C MET A 59 1.24 24.10 9.16
N ASP A 60 0.21 23.67 9.88
CA ASP A 60 0.06 23.93 11.31
C ASP A 60 0.65 22.80 12.16
N GLU A 61 0.40 21.54 11.79
CA GLU A 61 0.90 20.38 12.54
C GLU A 61 2.32 19.97 12.12
N ARG A 62 2.60 19.96 10.80
CA ARG A 62 3.94 19.58 10.29
C ARG A 62 4.90 20.74 10.11
N GLY A 63 4.43 21.98 10.26
CA GLY A 63 5.25 23.18 10.09
C GLY A 63 5.75 23.41 8.65
N TRP A 64 5.13 22.78 7.64
CA TRP A 64 5.53 22.95 6.25
C TRP A 64 5.15 24.33 5.73
N ASP A 65 5.85 24.75 4.67
CA ASP A 65 5.61 26.07 4.07
C ASP A 65 4.28 26.20 3.36
N ASP A 66 3.70 25.07 2.95
CA ASP A 66 2.43 24.92 2.24
C ASP A 66 2.07 23.42 2.16
N ILE A 67 0.91 23.10 1.58
CA ILE A 67 0.54 21.74 1.18
C ILE A 67 1.71 21.06 0.44
N GLY A 68 2.01 19.80 0.78
CA GLY A 68 3.25 19.15 0.32
C GLY A 68 3.33 18.78 -1.16
N TYR A 69 2.27 19.01 -1.94
CA TYR A 69 2.11 18.54 -3.31
C TYR A 69 1.98 19.70 -4.29
N ASN A 70 2.44 19.53 -5.53
CA ASN A 70 2.30 20.52 -6.60
C ASN A 70 0.86 20.61 -7.09
N PHE A 71 0.22 19.46 -7.25
CA PHE A 71 -1.16 19.31 -7.66
C PHE A 71 -1.85 18.27 -6.77
N ILE A 72 -3.16 18.37 -6.66
CA ILE A 72 -3.98 17.43 -5.89
C ILE A 72 -5.09 16.95 -6.81
N LEU A 73 -5.23 15.64 -6.92
CA LEU A 73 -6.33 15.02 -7.63
C LEU A 73 -7.44 14.72 -6.64
N CYS A 74 -8.64 15.12 -7.00
CA CYS A 74 -9.82 14.76 -6.26
C CYS A 74 -10.81 14.12 -7.23
N ASN A 75 -11.21 12.90 -6.95
CA ASN A 75 -12.24 12.22 -7.71
C ASN A 75 -13.58 12.50 -7.05
N ASP A 76 -14.60 12.83 -7.84
CA ASP A 76 -15.97 12.84 -7.34
C ASP A 76 -16.56 11.41 -7.31
N LYS A 77 -17.82 11.28 -6.89
CA LYS A 77 -18.55 10.01 -6.82
C LYS A 77 -18.73 9.29 -8.16
N GLU A 78 -18.44 9.95 -9.28
CA GLU A 78 -18.55 9.43 -10.65
C GLU A 78 -17.16 9.22 -11.27
N ASP A 79 -16.11 9.17 -10.43
CA ASP A 79 -14.70 9.05 -10.81
C ASP A 79 -14.23 10.16 -11.78
N GLN A 80 -14.92 11.31 -11.81
CA GLN A 80 -14.45 12.45 -12.58
C GLN A 80 -13.30 13.13 -11.83
N GLN A 81 -12.15 13.14 -12.49
CA GLN A 81 -10.91 13.68 -11.94
C GLN A 81 -10.90 15.21 -11.97
N GLN A 82 -10.81 15.84 -10.81
CA GLN A 82 -10.62 17.27 -10.65
C GLN A 82 -9.20 17.57 -10.20
N ILE A 83 -8.52 18.48 -10.90
CA ILE A 83 -7.12 18.84 -10.62
C ILE A 83 -7.09 20.17 -9.88
N TYR A 84 -6.51 20.17 -8.68
CA TYR A 84 -6.32 21.37 -7.86
C TYR A 84 -4.86 21.76 -7.80
N MET A 85 -4.57 23.05 -7.97
CA MET A 85 -3.23 23.58 -7.84
C MET A 85 -2.84 23.68 -6.36
N GLY A 86 -1.86 22.88 -5.95
CA GLY A 86 -1.14 23.04 -4.69
C GLY A 86 0.01 24.02 -4.88
N ARG A 87 1.26 23.57 -4.71
CA ARG A 87 2.45 24.42 -4.94
C ARG A 87 2.66 24.86 -6.38
N GLY A 88 1.95 24.23 -7.33
CA GLY A 88 1.94 24.60 -8.74
C GLY A 88 3.28 24.35 -9.44
N TRP A 89 3.46 25.02 -10.57
CA TRP A 89 4.53 24.75 -11.55
C TRP A 89 5.90 25.33 -11.22
N THR A 90 6.06 26.04 -10.11
CA THR A 90 7.27 26.86 -9.88
C THR A 90 8.00 26.49 -8.60
N TYR A 91 7.37 25.72 -7.71
CA TYR A 91 7.87 25.50 -6.36
C TYR A 91 8.04 24.02 -6.03
N ILE A 92 9.12 23.69 -5.32
CA ILE A 92 9.47 22.33 -4.91
C ILE A 92 8.40 21.77 -3.94
N GLY A 93 8.00 20.51 -4.14
CA GLY A 93 7.14 19.76 -3.22
C GLY A 93 7.76 19.55 -1.83
N ALA A 94 7.02 18.96 -0.91
CA ALA A 94 7.53 18.59 0.41
C ALA A 94 7.18 17.15 0.83
N HIS A 95 6.46 16.43 -0.04
CA HIS A 95 5.86 15.13 0.29
C HIS A 95 6.88 13.98 0.43
N CYS A 96 8.05 14.04 -0.21
CA CYS A 96 9.07 12.99 -0.16
C CYS A 96 10.44 13.56 0.27
N LYS A 97 10.74 13.47 1.57
CA LYS A 97 11.99 13.97 2.16
C LYS A 97 13.21 13.40 1.42
N GLY A 98 14.08 14.27 0.92
CA GLY A 98 15.28 13.90 0.16
C GLY A 98 15.06 13.74 -1.36
N TYR A 99 13.81 13.65 -1.82
CA TYR A 99 13.47 13.46 -3.24
C TYR A 99 12.54 14.55 -3.80
N ASN A 100 12.19 15.54 -3.00
CA ASN A 100 11.35 16.67 -3.42
C ASN A 100 11.93 17.45 -4.64
N ASN A 101 13.26 17.42 -4.84
CA ASN A 101 13.95 18.06 -5.97
C ASN A 101 14.44 17.04 -7.03
N GLU A 102 14.28 15.74 -6.77
CA GLU A 102 14.81 14.64 -7.58
C GLU A 102 13.80 13.49 -7.65
N SER A 103 12.69 13.71 -8.33
CA SER A 103 11.87 12.61 -8.83
C SER A 103 12.35 12.29 -10.23
N LEU A 104 13.32 11.38 -10.32
CA LEU A 104 13.65 10.76 -11.61
C LEU A 104 12.45 9.89 -11.97
N GLU A 105 11.69 10.23 -12.99
CA GLU A 105 10.74 9.30 -13.56
C GLU A 105 11.48 8.24 -14.38
N GLU A 106 10.98 7.01 -14.37
CA GLU A 106 11.42 5.94 -15.26
C GLU A 106 10.26 5.39 -16.07
N ASP A 107 10.57 4.68 -17.15
CA ASP A 107 9.58 3.92 -17.89
C ASP A 107 9.13 2.74 -17.03
N GLY A 108 7.81 2.62 -16.87
CA GLY A 108 7.14 1.52 -16.21
C GLY A 108 6.10 0.89 -17.13
N ARG A 109 5.42 -0.14 -16.62
CA ARG A 109 4.36 -0.84 -17.33
C ARG A 109 3.25 -1.21 -16.36
N PHE A 110 2.00 -0.95 -16.71
CA PHE A 110 0.82 -1.42 -15.97
C PHE A 110 -0.13 -2.13 -16.93
N ASN A 111 -0.35 -3.42 -16.70
CA ASN A 111 -1.15 -4.31 -17.53
C ASN A 111 -0.81 -4.22 -19.03
N GLY A 112 0.48 -4.31 -19.34
CA GLY A 112 1.00 -4.21 -20.71
C GLY A 112 1.18 -2.78 -21.22
N GLN A 113 0.57 -1.77 -20.59
CA GLN A 113 0.63 -0.38 -21.06
C GLN A 113 1.85 0.36 -20.52
N SER A 114 2.61 1.02 -21.40
CA SER A 114 3.72 1.88 -21.01
C SER A 114 3.23 3.09 -20.22
N VAL A 115 3.78 3.28 -19.03
CA VAL A 115 3.44 4.39 -18.11
C VAL A 115 4.70 5.04 -17.56
N ARG A 116 4.61 6.30 -17.13
CA ARG A 116 5.68 6.96 -16.37
C ARG A 116 5.48 6.73 -14.89
N VAL A 117 6.52 6.27 -14.21
CA VAL A 117 6.47 5.97 -12.77
C VAL A 117 7.59 6.68 -12.02
N GLY A 118 7.35 7.03 -10.76
CA GLY A 118 8.40 7.58 -9.90
C GLY A 118 9.46 6.53 -9.59
N LYS A 119 10.73 6.80 -9.90
CA LYS A 119 11.86 5.87 -9.69
C LYS A 119 12.01 5.43 -8.24
N PHE A 120 11.77 6.30 -7.26
CA PHE A 120 11.86 5.92 -5.85
C PHE A 120 10.85 4.81 -5.51
N CYS A 121 9.55 5.07 -5.68
CA CYS A 121 8.49 4.10 -5.38
C CYS A 121 8.63 2.83 -6.24
N SER A 122 8.95 2.98 -7.52
CA SER A 122 9.13 1.86 -8.44
C SER A 122 10.31 0.96 -8.01
N SER A 123 11.49 1.54 -7.77
CA SER A 123 12.66 0.78 -7.34
C SER A 123 12.45 0.11 -5.98
N TRP A 124 11.78 0.78 -5.05
CA TRP A 124 11.49 0.21 -3.73
C TRP A 124 10.47 -0.94 -3.83
N ARG A 125 9.39 -0.77 -4.59
CA ARG A 125 8.40 -1.83 -4.85
C ARG A 125 9.06 -3.06 -5.47
N LYS A 126 9.90 -2.87 -6.50
CA LYS A 126 10.64 -3.97 -7.15
C LYS A 126 11.50 -4.73 -6.15
N LYS A 127 12.27 -4.04 -5.30
CA LYS A 127 13.06 -4.67 -4.23
C LYS A 127 12.23 -5.45 -3.22
N ILE A 128 11.07 -4.93 -2.83
CA ILE A 128 10.14 -5.66 -1.96
C ILE A 128 9.66 -6.93 -2.66
N PHE A 129 9.27 -6.87 -3.93
CA PHE A 129 8.83 -8.04 -4.68
C PHE A 129 9.96 -9.06 -4.87
N GLU A 130 11.18 -8.61 -5.16
CA GLU A 130 12.36 -9.46 -5.24
C GLU A 130 12.57 -10.26 -3.95
N MET A 131 12.51 -9.58 -2.80
CA MET A 131 12.66 -10.22 -1.49
C MET A 131 11.48 -11.16 -1.18
N LEU A 132 10.25 -10.68 -1.33
CA LEU A 132 9.05 -11.43 -0.99
C LEU A 132 8.89 -12.68 -1.86
N LEU A 133 9.20 -12.61 -3.15
CA LEU A 133 9.14 -13.74 -4.08
C LEU A 133 10.44 -14.55 -4.10
N GLY A 134 11.46 -14.18 -3.31
CA GLY A 134 12.73 -14.90 -3.27
C GLY A 134 13.53 -14.85 -4.57
N ILE A 135 13.30 -13.85 -5.42
CA ILE A 135 13.94 -13.72 -6.75
C ILE A 135 15.09 -12.70 -6.79
N GLN A 136 15.51 -12.18 -5.64
CA GLN A 136 16.56 -11.16 -5.52
C GLN A 136 17.93 -11.58 -6.07
N PHE A 137 18.23 -12.89 -6.08
CA PHE A 137 19.50 -13.43 -6.59
C PHE A 137 19.29 -14.26 -7.87
N GLU A 138 18.17 -14.96 -7.98
CA GLU A 138 17.83 -15.80 -9.13
C GLU A 138 16.34 -15.63 -9.47
N ASN A 139 16.02 -15.40 -10.75
CA ASN A 139 14.64 -15.34 -11.23
C ASN A 139 14.38 -16.53 -12.18
N PRO A 140 14.23 -17.77 -11.65
CA PRO A 140 14.20 -18.98 -12.47
C PRO A 140 12.98 -19.03 -13.41
N ASN A 141 11.87 -18.38 -13.01
CA ASN A 141 10.64 -18.32 -13.80
C ASN A 141 10.60 -17.10 -14.73
N ASN A 142 11.65 -16.27 -14.74
CA ASN A 142 11.74 -15.03 -15.51
C ASN A 142 10.50 -14.11 -15.35
N ILE A 143 9.95 -14.03 -14.13
CA ILE A 143 8.75 -13.24 -13.87
C ILE A 143 9.05 -11.74 -14.02
N ASP A 144 8.18 -11.03 -14.75
CA ASP A 144 8.26 -9.57 -14.88
C ASP A 144 7.64 -8.87 -13.68
N ILE A 145 8.48 -8.37 -12.77
CA ILE A 145 8.05 -7.57 -11.63
C ILE A 145 7.94 -6.07 -11.95
N ALA A 146 8.29 -5.64 -13.17
CA ALA A 146 8.13 -4.25 -13.58
C ALA A 146 6.64 -3.91 -13.78
N ASP A 147 5.82 -4.90 -14.18
CA ASP A 147 4.36 -4.80 -14.30
C ASP A 147 3.62 -5.45 -13.11
N PRO A 148 3.36 -4.70 -12.03
CA PRO A 148 2.75 -5.23 -10.80
C PRO A 148 1.27 -5.59 -10.93
N VAL A 149 0.61 -5.27 -12.04
CA VAL A 149 -0.84 -5.43 -12.22
C VAL A 149 -1.19 -6.30 -13.43
N SER A 150 -0.19 -6.97 -14.01
CA SER A 150 -0.44 -8.00 -15.02
C SER A 150 -1.05 -9.25 -14.39
N ASP A 151 -1.93 -9.93 -15.14
CA ASP A 151 -2.53 -11.20 -14.70
C ASP A 151 -1.46 -12.28 -14.45
N GLU A 152 -0.38 -12.27 -15.23
CA GLU A 152 0.77 -13.16 -15.08
C GLU A 152 1.45 -12.95 -13.71
N PHE A 153 1.81 -11.70 -13.38
CA PHE A 153 2.40 -11.36 -12.10
C PHE A 153 1.46 -11.72 -10.94
N TYR A 154 0.18 -11.36 -11.05
CA TYR A 154 -0.80 -11.62 -9.99
C TYR A 154 -0.99 -13.13 -9.74
N SER A 155 -1.15 -13.91 -10.81
CA SER A 155 -1.27 -15.37 -10.72
C SER A 155 -0.02 -16.00 -10.11
N TYR A 156 1.16 -15.53 -10.51
CA TYR A 156 2.43 -15.98 -9.95
C TYR A 156 2.53 -15.70 -8.44
N PHE A 157 2.22 -14.47 -8.03
CA PHE A 157 2.25 -14.05 -6.63
C PHE A 157 1.30 -14.90 -5.77
N GLN A 158 0.07 -15.15 -6.25
CA GLN A 158 -0.91 -16.00 -5.57
C GLN A 158 -0.44 -17.46 -5.45
N ASN A 159 0.15 -18.00 -6.52
CA ASN A 159 0.65 -19.37 -6.50
C ASN A 159 1.80 -19.56 -5.50
N VAL A 160 2.73 -18.61 -5.44
CA VAL A 160 3.81 -18.61 -4.43
C VAL A 160 3.22 -18.55 -3.02
N ALA A 161 2.28 -17.63 -2.77
CA ALA A 161 1.62 -17.48 -1.48
C ALA A 161 0.94 -18.79 -1.03
N LYS A 162 0.15 -19.39 -1.92
CA LYS A 162 -0.59 -20.62 -1.66
C LYS A 162 0.34 -21.80 -1.40
N ASN A 163 1.35 -22.01 -2.25
CA ASN A 163 2.31 -23.11 -2.10
C ASN A 163 3.08 -23.00 -0.79
N ASN A 164 3.58 -21.80 -0.46
CA ASN A 164 4.29 -21.59 0.80
C ASN A 164 3.38 -21.85 2.01
N THR A 165 2.13 -21.39 1.96
CA THR A 165 1.15 -21.61 3.04
C THR A 165 0.92 -23.10 3.27
N LEU A 166 0.70 -23.89 2.21
CA LEU A 166 0.51 -25.33 2.31
C LEU A 166 1.72 -26.03 2.93
N ILE A 167 2.94 -25.67 2.49
CA ILE A 167 4.16 -26.25 3.05
C ILE A 167 4.32 -25.89 4.54
N TYR A 168 4.10 -24.63 4.91
CA TYR A 168 4.18 -24.22 6.32
C TYR A 168 3.15 -24.94 7.19
N GLU A 169 1.90 -25.07 6.72
CA GLU A 169 0.85 -25.79 7.43
C GLU A 169 1.20 -27.28 7.59
N GLU A 170 1.68 -27.95 6.55
CA GLU A 170 2.05 -29.37 6.61
C GLU A 170 3.27 -29.64 7.51
N VAL A 171 4.30 -28.79 7.42
CA VAL A 171 5.56 -29.03 8.11
C VAL A 171 5.46 -28.68 9.60
N PHE A 172 4.78 -27.58 9.93
CA PHE A 172 4.82 -26.99 11.27
C PHE A 172 3.46 -26.95 11.98
N SER A 173 2.35 -27.22 11.28
CA SER A 173 1.00 -26.97 11.78
C SER A 173 0.90 -25.52 12.32
N THR A 174 1.30 -24.54 11.50
CA THR A 174 1.37 -23.13 11.89
C THR A 174 0.02 -22.51 12.21
N MET A 175 0.05 -21.48 13.05
CA MET A 175 -1.07 -20.65 13.43
C MET A 175 -0.73 -19.18 13.09
N PRO A 176 -1.69 -18.35 12.65
CA PRO A 176 -3.10 -18.65 12.39
C PRO A 176 -3.33 -19.55 11.14
N THR A 177 -4.50 -20.21 11.03
CA THR A 177 -4.86 -21.10 9.89
C THR A 177 -6.36 -21.08 9.61
N ASN A 178 -6.76 -21.24 8.33
CA ASN A 178 -8.16 -21.40 7.94
C ASN A 178 -8.78 -22.75 8.40
N ARG A 179 -7.97 -23.68 8.90
CA ARG A 179 -8.44 -24.99 9.40
C ARG A 179 -9.06 -24.92 10.80
N ALA A 180 -8.83 -23.82 11.53
CA ALA A 180 -9.28 -23.66 12.90
C ALA A 180 -10.13 -22.38 13.03
N ARG A 181 -11.45 -22.56 12.93
CA ARG A 181 -12.49 -21.52 13.01
C ARG A 181 -13.06 -21.32 14.41
N THR A 182 -12.76 -22.24 15.35
CA THR A 182 -13.17 -22.16 16.77
C THR A 182 -12.00 -22.41 17.72
N PHE A 183 -12.10 -21.96 18.98
CA PHE A 183 -11.08 -22.23 20.00
C PHE A 183 -10.90 -23.73 20.27
N ALA A 184 -11.98 -24.51 20.18
CA ALA A 184 -11.91 -25.96 20.28
C ALA A 184 -11.07 -26.57 19.15
N GLN A 185 -11.25 -26.09 17.92
CA GLN A 185 -10.44 -26.53 16.77
C GLN A 185 -8.98 -26.09 16.90
N VAL A 186 -8.70 -24.89 17.44
CA VAL A 186 -7.33 -24.44 17.73
C VAL A 186 -6.63 -25.39 18.71
N ASN A 187 -7.30 -25.76 19.80
CA ASN A 187 -6.74 -26.69 20.78
C ASN A 187 -6.47 -28.07 20.16
N ALA A 188 -7.40 -28.56 19.33
CA ALA A 188 -7.21 -29.82 18.60
C ALA A 188 -6.03 -29.74 17.62
N TYR A 189 -5.92 -28.64 16.87
CA TYR A 189 -4.86 -28.43 15.88
C TYR A 189 -3.48 -28.28 16.52
N ASN A 190 -3.37 -27.53 17.63
CA ASN A 190 -2.13 -27.39 18.39
C ASN A 190 -1.64 -28.71 19.00
N GLY A 191 -2.56 -29.64 19.28
CA GLY A 191 -2.23 -30.97 19.80
C GLY A 191 -1.76 -31.97 18.73
N MET A 192 -1.87 -31.62 17.43
CA MET A 192 -1.44 -32.52 16.35
C MET A 192 0.09 -32.62 16.31
N PRO A 193 0.64 -33.83 16.02
CA PRO A 193 2.06 -33.99 15.79
C PRO A 193 2.48 -33.17 14.56
N LYS A 194 3.64 -32.52 14.66
CA LYS A 194 4.21 -31.69 13.59
C LYS A 194 5.18 -32.51 12.77
N MET A 195 5.11 -32.42 11.44
CA MET A 195 5.99 -33.19 10.56
C MET A 195 7.47 -32.91 10.84
N LYS A 196 7.85 -31.67 11.17
CA LYS A 196 9.23 -31.36 11.56
C LYS A 196 9.77 -32.18 12.74
N ASP A 197 8.88 -32.71 13.59
CA ASP A 197 9.23 -33.49 14.78
C ASP A 197 9.10 -35.00 14.51
N THR A 198 8.13 -35.42 13.69
CA THR A 198 7.88 -36.84 13.38
C THR A 198 8.69 -37.38 12.20
N ASP A 199 8.90 -36.56 11.16
CA ASP A 199 9.72 -36.89 9.99
C ASP A 199 10.54 -35.65 9.53
N PRO A 200 11.69 -35.40 10.19
CA PRO A 200 12.55 -34.26 9.86
C PRO A 200 13.12 -34.31 8.44
N ILE A 201 13.27 -35.50 7.86
CA ILE A 201 13.86 -35.67 6.53
C ILE A 201 12.84 -35.25 5.47
N GLU A 202 11.61 -35.76 5.56
CA GLU A 202 10.52 -35.35 4.66
C GLU A 202 10.22 -33.85 4.84
N ALA A 203 10.21 -33.36 6.08
CA ALA A 203 10.04 -31.94 6.37
C ALA A 203 11.08 -31.08 5.62
N GLN A 204 12.36 -31.44 5.70
CA GLN A 204 13.42 -30.72 5.00
C GLN A 204 13.27 -30.79 3.48
N GLN A 205 12.82 -31.92 2.93
CA GLN A 205 12.55 -32.05 1.49
C GLN A 205 11.43 -31.11 1.03
N LYS A 206 10.32 -31.04 1.79
CA LYS A 206 9.21 -30.11 1.48
C LYS A 206 9.64 -28.66 1.61
N LEU A 207 10.45 -28.32 2.61
CA LEU A 207 10.97 -26.96 2.80
C LEU A 207 11.81 -26.46 1.62
N ASN A 208 12.43 -27.34 0.84
CA ASN A 208 13.13 -26.94 -0.39
C ASN A 208 12.19 -26.41 -1.48
N GLY A 209 10.88 -26.66 -1.36
CA GLY A 209 9.85 -26.12 -2.25
C GLY A 209 9.36 -24.72 -1.87
N ILE A 210 9.81 -24.16 -0.73
CA ILE A 210 9.46 -22.79 -0.34
C ILE A 210 10.17 -21.81 -1.27
N GLN A 211 9.41 -20.83 -1.75
CA GLN A 211 9.95 -19.73 -2.54
C GLN A 211 9.63 -18.38 -1.89
N GLY A 212 10.66 -17.65 -1.47
CA GLY A 212 10.47 -16.35 -0.82
C GLY A 212 9.72 -16.47 0.52
N PHE A 213 8.91 -15.46 0.83
CA PHE A 213 8.26 -15.28 2.13
C PHE A 213 6.75 -15.00 2.07
N VAL A 214 6.17 -14.86 0.87
CA VAL A 214 4.73 -14.61 0.75
C VAL A 214 3.96 -15.84 1.21
N VAL A 215 2.93 -15.62 2.03
CA VAL A 215 1.93 -16.62 2.44
C VAL A 215 0.54 -16.00 2.35
N GLU A 216 -0.49 -16.82 2.25
CA GLU A 216 -1.88 -16.38 2.31
C GLU A 216 -2.23 -15.98 3.75
N TYR A 217 -2.94 -14.86 3.89
CA TYR A 217 -3.48 -14.48 5.19
C TYR A 217 -4.76 -15.28 5.47
N PRO A 218 -4.86 -15.99 6.61
CA PRO A 218 -6.00 -16.87 6.88
C PRO A 218 -7.24 -16.08 7.33
N LEU A 219 -8.13 -15.80 6.38
CA LEU A 219 -9.35 -15.01 6.58
C LEU A 219 -10.43 -15.70 7.44
N TYR A 220 -10.40 -17.02 7.56
CA TYR A 220 -11.39 -17.82 8.30
C TYR A 220 -10.88 -18.30 9.65
N PHE A 221 -9.65 -17.93 10.03
CA PHE A 221 -9.13 -18.27 11.35
C PHE A 221 -10.04 -17.67 12.42
N LEU A 222 -10.53 -18.50 13.35
CA LEU A 222 -11.41 -18.16 14.48
C LEU A 222 -12.72 -17.39 14.14
N ASP A 223 -13.14 -17.34 12.88
CA ASP A 223 -14.27 -16.48 12.45
C ASP A 223 -15.65 -16.90 12.97
N GLU A 224 -15.75 -18.05 13.65
CA GLU A 224 -16.94 -18.51 14.36
C GLU A 224 -16.92 -18.13 15.86
N GLU A 225 -15.88 -17.44 16.35
CA GLU A 225 -15.73 -16.99 17.74
C GLU A 225 -15.94 -15.49 17.90
N ASN A 226 -16.30 -15.07 19.11
CA ASN A 226 -16.30 -13.66 19.49
C ASN A 226 -14.94 -13.26 20.04
N TYR A 227 -14.21 -12.42 19.30
CA TYR A 227 -12.89 -11.91 19.70
C TYR A 227 -12.92 -10.82 20.75
N LEU A 228 -14.10 -10.27 21.05
CA LEU A 228 -14.20 -9.24 22.06
C LEU A 228 -13.94 -9.87 23.44
N PRO A 229 -13.05 -9.26 24.25
CA PRO A 229 -12.85 -9.71 25.61
C PRO A 229 -14.17 -9.64 26.38
N SER A 230 -14.40 -10.63 27.25
CA SER A 230 -15.62 -10.67 28.07
C SER A 230 -15.72 -9.39 28.90
N TRP A 231 -16.92 -8.82 29.00
CA TRP A 231 -17.22 -7.65 29.85
C TRP A 231 -16.85 -7.83 31.33
N THR A 232 -16.57 -9.07 31.76
CA THR A 232 -16.10 -9.39 33.10
C THR A 232 -14.58 -9.27 33.28
N THR A 233 -13.81 -9.01 32.22
CA THR A 233 -12.35 -8.83 32.29
C THR A 233 -11.97 -7.36 32.15
N PRO A 234 -10.78 -6.95 32.64
CA PRO A 234 -10.28 -5.58 32.46
C PRO A 234 -10.28 -5.13 31.00
N GLU A 235 -9.93 -6.04 30.07
CA GLU A 235 -9.89 -5.78 28.63
C GLU A 235 -11.29 -5.58 28.04
N GLY A 236 -12.32 -6.25 28.58
CA GLY A 236 -13.71 -6.09 28.14
C GLY A 236 -14.38 -4.82 28.63
N ILE A 237 -13.91 -4.24 29.73
CA ILE A 237 -14.38 -2.95 30.24
C ILE A 237 -13.59 -1.79 29.59
N ALA A 238 -12.45 -2.10 28.96
CA ALA A 238 -11.62 -1.11 28.28
C ALA A 238 -12.38 -0.48 27.07
N PRO A 239 -12.28 0.84 26.88
CA PRO A 239 -12.87 1.50 25.71
C PRO A 239 -12.34 0.92 24.39
N LEU A 240 -13.23 0.70 23.42
CA LEU A 240 -12.87 0.13 22.11
C LEU A 240 -11.79 0.92 21.35
N ILE A 241 -11.65 2.22 21.61
CA ILE A 241 -10.62 3.10 21.03
C ILE A 241 -9.18 2.66 21.35
N ILE A 242 -9.00 1.79 22.35
CA ILE A 242 -7.67 1.22 22.64
C ILE A 242 -7.27 0.20 21.57
N TRP A 243 -8.24 -0.38 20.84
CA TRP A 243 -8.05 -1.47 19.89
C TRP A 243 -8.20 -1.04 18.41
N THR A 244 -8.61 0.20 18.13
CA THR A 244 -8.86 0.74 16.78
C THR A 244 -8.19 2.10 16.60
#